data_AF-A0A945R125-F1
#
_entry.id   AF-A0A945R125-F1
#
_cell.length_a   1.000
_cell.length_b   1.000
_cell.length_c   1.000
_cell.angle_alpha   90.00
_cell.angle_beta   90.00
_cell.angle_gamma   90.00
#
_symmetry.space_group_name_H-M   'P 1'
#
loop_
_entity.id
_entity.type
_entity.pdbx_description
1 polymer ?
#
loop_
_entity_poly.entity_id
_entity_poly.type
_entity_poly.pdbx_seq_one_letter_code
_entity_poly.pdbx_strand_id
1 'polypeptide(L)'
;GVDEALAAKSRDEWGKIFDAAGLIWGPVLGLHEVPQDPQAQAINLFPTINDATHGDYTTVGIPMRFSKTPVGPTRAAPSLGQHSKAILQEFNFTPDAITALSQQGVIQADD
;
A
#
# COMPACT_ATOMS: atom_id res chain seq x y z
N GLY A 1 1.25 -42.54 3.48
CA GLY A 1 1.24 -41.73 2.25
C GLY A 1 2.00 -40.43 2.47
N VAL A 2 2.19 -39.62 1.43
CA VAL A 2 2.87 -38.31 1.58
C VAL A 2 2.11 -37.41 2.55
N ASP A 3 0.77 -37.41 2.50
CA ASP A 3 -0.07 -36.60 3.39
C ASP A 3 0.12 -36.95 4.87
N GLU A 4 0.14 -38.24 5.21
CA GLU A 4 0.38 -38.72 6.58
C GLU A 4 1.77 -38.33 7.08
N ALA A 5 2.78 -38.37 6.20
CA ALA A 5 4.12 -37.92 6.54
C ALA A 5 4.14 -36.41 6.81
N LEU A 6 3.56 -35.60 5.93
CA LEU A 6 3.49 -34.14 6.09
C LEU A 6 2.69 -33.73 7.33
N ALA A 7 1.67 -34.48 7.73
CA ALA A 7 0.89 -34.21 8.94
C ALA A 7 1.67 -34.41 10.25
N ALA A 8 2.84 -35.07 10.22
CA ALA A 8 3.60 -35.42 11.42
C ALA A 8 4.42 -34.27 12.05
N LYS A 9 4.53 -33.12 11.37
CA LYS A 9 5.26 -31.93 11.86
C LYS A 9 4.54 -30.65 11.44
N SER A 10 4.85 -29.56 12.12
CA SER A 10 4.38 -28.23 11.69
C SER A 10 5.01 -27.82 10.35
N ARG A 11 4.36 -26.86 9.67
CA ARG A 11 4.87 -26.20 8.45
C ARG A 11 6.32 -25.72 8.63
N ASP A 12 6.59 -25.07 9.75
CA ASP A 12 7.88 -24.42 10.00
C ASP A 12 8.99 -25.44 10.32
N GLU A 13 8.65 -26.56 10.96
CA GLU A 13 9.58 -27.68 11.13
C GLU A 13 9.90 -28.36 9.80
N TRP A 14 8.89 -28.59 8.96
CA TRP A 14 9.11 -29.10 7.60
C TRP A 14 9.96 -28.16 6.78
N GLY A 15 9.79 -26.85 6.96
CA GLY A 15 10.59 -25.87 6.25
C GLY A 15 12.09 -26.02 6.46
N LYS A 16 12.53 -26.17 7.71
CA LYS A 16 13.93 -26.42 8.05
C LYS A 16 14.46 -27.70 7.40
N ILE A 17 13.64 -28.74 7.31
CA ILE A 17 14.01 -30.02 6.71
C ILE A 17 14.11 -29.90 5.18
N PHE A 18 13.15 -29.23 4.55
CA PHE A 18 13.13 -29.03 3.10
C PHE A 18 14.27 -28.13 2.62
N ASP A 19 14.60 -27.07 3.37
CA ASP A 19 15.75 -26.22 3.09
C ASP A 19 17.07 -27.02 3.15
N ALA A 20 17.26 -27.84 4.20
CA ALA A 20 18.44 -28.68 4.36
C ALA A 20 18.57 -29.74 3.24
N ALA A 21 17.44 -30.17 2.68
CA ALA A 21 17.38 -31.11 1.56
C ALA A 21 17.50 -30.43 0.18
N GLY A 22 17.53 -29.09 0.12
CA GLY A 22 17.60 -28.34 -1.15
C GLY A 22 16.32 -28.42 -1.99
N LEU A 23 15.16 -28.66 -1.35
CA LEU A 23 13.88 -28.73 -2.05
C LEU A 23 13.33 -27.32 -2.33
N ILE A 24 12.66 -27.17 -3.47
CA ILE A 24 11.90 -25.95 -3.77
C ILE A 24 10.55 -26.05 -3.06
N TRP A 25 10.32 -25.16 -2.10
CA TRP A 25 9.08 -25.08 -1.35
C TRP A 25 8.88 -23.65 -0.86
N GLY A 26 7.72 -23.38 -0.27
CA GLY A 26 7.47 -22.14 0.48
C GLY A 26 6.25 -22.30 1.38
N PRO A 27 6.17 -21.58 2.51
CA PRO A 27 5.01 -21.64 3.38
C PRO A 27 3.80 -20.99 2.70
N VAL A 28 2.62 -21.57 2.90
CA VAL A 28 1.37 -20.84 2.67
C VAL A 28 1.20 -19.88 3.84
N LEU A 29 1.40 -18.58 3.58
CA LEU A 29 1.30 -17.52 4.58
C LEU A 29 -0.16 -17.07 4.77
N GLY A 30 -0.56 -16.88 6.01
CA GLY A 30 -1.78 -16.15 6.36
C GLY A 30 -1.59 -14.64 6.16
N LEU A 31 -2.69 -13.91 5.95
CA LEU A 31 -2.65 -12.46 5.69
C LEU A 31 -1.90 -11.64 6.76
N HIS A 32 -1.91 -12.09 8.01
CA HIS A 32 -1.20 -11.44 9.11
C HIS A 32 0.31 -11.72 9.10
N GLU A 33 0.75 -12.82 8.47
CA GLU A 33 2.16 -13.21 8.34
C GLU A 33 2.82 -12.50 7.15
N VAL A 34 2.06 -12.21 6.09
CA VAL A 34 2.60 -11.62 4.85
C VAL A 34 3.38 -10.31 5.08
N PRO A 35 2.92 -9.34 5.90
CA PRO A 35 3.72 -8.13 6.18
C PRO A 35 4.97 -8.38 7.03
N GLN A 36 5.04 -9.53 7.70
CA GLN A 36 6.16 -9.93 8.55
C GLN A 36 7.19 -10.77 7.79
N ASP A 37 6.87 -11.20 6.57
CA ASP A 37 7.77 -11.98 5.74
C ASP A 37 9.10 -11.21 5.51
N PRO A 38 10.26 -11.84 5.74
CA PRO A 38 11.55 -11.17 5.62
C PRO A 38 11.79 -10.56 4.25
N GLN A 39 11.32 -11.20 3.18
CA GLN A 39 11.45 -10.66 1.83
C GLN A 39 10.50 -9.48 1.62
N ALA A 40 9.26 -9.55 2.11
CA ALA A 40 8.32 -8.43 2.07
C ALA A 40 8.87 -7.19 2.80
N GLN A 41 9.52 -7.35 3.95
CA GLN A 41 10.19 -6.28 4.69
C GLN A 41 11.42 -5.76 3.96
N ALA A 42 12.30 -6.65 3.49
CA ALA A 42 13.50 -6.29 2.75
C ALA A 42 13.18 -5.45 1.50
N ILE A 43 12.03 -5.72 0.88
CA ILE A 43 11.56 -4.98 -0.29
C ILE A 43 10.60 -3.84 0.04
N ASN A 44 10.34 -3.52 1.31
CA ASN A 44 9.37 -2.51 1.73
C ASN A 44 8.03 -2.66 0.97
N LEU A 45 7.53 -3.88 0.85
CA LEU A 45 6.30 -4.20 0.11
C LEU A 45 5.07 -3.52 0.74
N PHE A 46 5.12 -3.26 2.04
CA PHE A 46 4.04 -2.64 2.81
C PHE A 46 4.51 -1.34 3.45
N PRO A 47 4.64 -0.24 2.70
CA PRO A 47 5.08 1.03 3.25
C PRO A 47 4.03 1.60 4.21
N THR A 48 4.51 2.30 5.23
CA THR A 48 3.68 3.13 6.12
C THR A 48 3.58 4.54 5.57
N ILE A 49 2.35 5.07 5.50
CA ILE A 49 2.02 6.42 5.06
C ILE A 49 1.42 7.18 6.24
N ASN A 50 1.88 8.41 6.45
CA ASN A 50 1.30 9.32 7.42
C ASN A 50 0.10 10.05 6.80
N ASP A 51 -1.07 9.95 7.45
CA ASP A 51 -2.27 10.74 7.16
C ASP A 51 -2.50 11.72 8.31
N ALA A 52 -2.64 13.02 8.00
CA ALA A 52 -2.79 14.05 9.02
C ALA A 52 -4.09 13.91 9.84
N THR A 53 -5.12 13.27 9.27
CA THR A 53 -6.45 13.12 9.87
C THR A 53 -6.60 11.76 10.57
N HIS A 54 -6.04 10.70 9.99
CA HIS A 54 -6.27 9.31 10.42
C HIS A 54 -5.03 8.66 11.07
N GLY A 55 -3.89 9.35 11.09
CA GLY A 55 -2.63 8.82 11.59
C GLY A 55 -1.89 7.93 10.59
N ASP A 56 -0.90 7.19 11.09
CA ASP A 56 -0.10 6.29 10.26
C ASP A 56 -0.90 5.05 9.86
N TYR A 57 -0.86 4.70 8.59
CA TYR A 57 -1.45 3.47 8.07
C TYR A 57 -0.51 2.75 7.12
N THR A 58 -0.64 1.42 7.07
CA THR A 58 0.15 0.58 6.17
C THR A 58 -0.66 0.32 4.89
N THR A 59 0.00 0.40 3.73
CA THR A 59 -0.62 0.13 2.44
C THR A 59 0.24 -0.82 1.60
N VAL A 60 -0.20 -1.16 0.40
CA VAL A 60 0.53 -2.02 -0.52
C VAL A 60 1.38 -1.15 -1.46
N GLY A 61 2.68 -1.40 -1.47
CA GLY A 61 3.62 -0.80 -2.40
C GLY A 61 3.43 -1.36 -3.81
N ILE A 62 4.09 -0.75 -4.80
CA ILE A 62 4.01 -1.29 -6.15
C ILE A 62 4.90 -2.53 -6.31
N PRO A 63 4.52 -3.52 -7.13
CA PRO A 63 5.27 -4.77 -7.26
C PRO A 63 6.55 -4.65 -8.11
N MET A 64 6.84 -3.46 -8.65
CA MET A 64 7.96 -3.21 -9.55
C MET A 64 8.95 -2.21 -8.95
N ARG A 65 10.22 -2.34 -9.33
CA ARG A 65 11.29 -1.39 -8.97
C ARG A 65 11.87 -0.78 -10.23
N PHE A 66 12.02 0.54 -10.24
CA PHE A 66 12.70 1.25 -11.30
C PHE A 66 13.98 1.87 -10.77
N SER A 67 15.10 1.65 -11.45
CA SER A 67 16.42 2.10 -10.99
C SER A 67 16.60 3.62 -10.98
N LYS A 68 15.81 4.34 -11.79
CA LYS A 68 15.93 5.80 -11.97
C LYS A 68 14.70 6.59 -11.53
N THR A 69 13.59 5.93 -11.24
CA THR A 69 12.30 6.59 -10.99
C THR A 69 11.74 6.09 -9.67
N PRO A 70 11.51 6.97 -8.67
CA PRO A 70 10.78 6.58 -7.48
C PRO A 70 9.34 6.25 -7.84
N VAL A 71 8.78 5.25 -7.18
CA VAL A 71 7.49 4.66 -7.52
C VAL A 71 6.77 4.19 -6.26
N GLY A 72 5.45 4.21 -6.33
CA GLY A 72 4.56 3.78 -5.24
C GLY A 72 3.97 4.92 -4.43
N PRO A 73 3.20 4.57 -3.39
CA PRO A 73 2.53 5.56 -2.54
C PRO A 73 3.55 6.43 -1.80
N THR A 74 3.44 7.75 -1.94
CA THR A 74 4.35 8.73 -1.30
C THR A 74 3.64 9.67 -0.33
N ARG A 75 2.31 9.71 -0.34
CA ARG A 75 1.47 10.55 0.52
C ARG A 75 0.10 9.91 0.69
N ALA A 76 -0.64 10.38 1.69
CA ALA A 76 -2.02 9.97 1.92
C ALA A 76 -2.92 10.27 0.71
N ALA A 77 -4.03 9.54 0.61
CA ALA A 77 -5.05 9.80 -0.39
C ALA A 77 -5.66 11.20 -0.13
N PRO A 78 -5.99 11.95 -1.19
CA PRO A 78 -6.55 13.28 -0.98
C PRO A 78 -7.96 13.23 -0.37
N SER A 79 -8.28 14.23 0.44
CA SER A 79 -9.67 14.48 0.85
C SER A 79 -10.53 14.89 -0.35
N LEU A 80 -11.85 14.74 -0.18
CA LEU A 80 -12.81 15.13 -1.20
C LEU A 80 -12.74 16.64 -1.45
N GLY A 81 -12.27 17.02 -2.64
CA GLY A 81 -12.16 18.43 -3.02
C GLY A 81 -10.85 19.11 -2.64
N GLN A 82 -9.89 18.40 -2.03
CA GLN A 82 -8.62 18.95 -1.54
C GLN A 82 -7.87 19.82 -2.58
N HIS A 83 -7.92 19.39 -3.84
CA HIS A 83 -7.19 20.04 -4.94
C HIS A 83 -8.09 20.86 -5.88
N SER A 84 -9.41 20.94 -5.65
CA SER A 84 -10.35 21.59 -6.58
C SER A 84 -9.99 23.04 -6.86
N LYS A 85 -9.70 23.82 -5.82
CA LYS A 85 -9.30 25.23 -5.95
C LYS A 85 -8.00 25.39 -6.72
N ALA A 86 -6.98 24.61 -6.39
CA ALA A 86 -5.68 24.67 -7.04
C ALA A 86 -5.80 24.35 -8.54
N ILE A 87 -6.52 23.28 -8.90
CA ILE A 87 -6.74 22.89 -10.29
C ILE A 87 -7.51 23.98 -11.06
N LEU A 88 -8.59 24.54 -10.50
CA LEU A 88 -9.36 25.59 -11.19
C LEU A 88 -8.56 26.87 -11.41
N GLN A 89 -7.66 27.21 -10.48
CA GLN A 89 -6.73 28.34 -10.65
C GLN A 89 -5.76 28.11 -11.81
N GLU A 90 -5.27 26.88 -12.02
CA GLU A 90 -4.44 26.52 -13.19
C GLU A 90 -5.19 26.73 -14.52
N PHE A 91 -6.52 26.65 -14.50
CA PHE A 91 -7.39 26.94 -15.65
C PHE A 91 -7.88 28.40 -15.72
N ASN A 92 -7.26 29.31 -14.97
CA ASN A 92 -7.56 30.76 -14.95
C ASN A 92 -8.96 31.13 -14.42
N PHE A 93 -9.59 30.29 -13.59
CA PHE A 93 -10.78 30.72 -12.85
C PHE A 93 -10.39 31.73 -11.78
N THR A 94 -11.17 32.81 -11.66
CA THR A 94 -10.94 33.81 -10.60
C THR A 94 -11.35 33.25 -9.24
N PRO A 95 -10.77 33.75 -8.13
CA PRO A 95 -11.21 33.37 -6.78
C PRO A 95 -12.73 33.49 -6.58
N ASP A 96 -13.31 34.59 -7.06
CA ASP A 96 -14.76 34.84 -6.97
C ASP A 96 -15.59 33.80 -7.73
N ALA A 97 -15.14 33.39 -8.92
CA ALA A 97 -15.82 32.34 -9.69
C ALA A 97 -15.74 30.97 -8.98
N ILE A 98 -14.59 30.63 -8.40
CA ILE A 98 -14.41 29.39 -7.65
C ILE A 98 -15.33 29.38 -6.41
N THR A 99 -15.37 30.48 -5.66
CA THR A 99 -16.26 30.63 -4.52
C THR A 99 -17.73 30.51 -4.93
N ALA A 100 -18.13 31.13 -6.05
CA ALA A 100 -19.50 31.01 -6.56
C ALA A 100 -19.86 29.55 -6.92
N LEU A 101 -18.97 28.82 -7.60
CA LEU A 101 -19.17 27.41 -7.92
C LEU A 101 -19.30 26.53 -6.66
N SER A 102 -18.49 26.81 -5.63
CA SER A 102 -18.56 26.10 -4.36
C SER A 102 -19.89 26.37 -3.63
N GLN A 103 -20.33 27.64 -3.59
CA GLN A 103 -21.60 28.03 -2.96
C GLN A 103 -22.83 27.46 -3.68
N GLN A 104 -22.73 27.27 -4.99
CA GLN A 104 -23.77 26.62 -5.80
C GLN A 104 -23.76 25.09 -5.67
N GLY A 105 -22.79 24.50 -4.96
CA GLY A 105 -22.64 23.05 -4.82
C GLY A 105 -22.15 22.35 -6.09
N VAL A 106 -21.62 23.10 -7.07
CA VAL A 106 -21.09 22.55 -8.33
C VAL A 106 -19.74 21.86 -8.08
N ILE A 107 -18.95 22.40 -7.16
CA ILE A 107 -17.68 21.82 -6.72
C ILE A 107 -17.65 21.73 -5.20
N GLN A 108 -16.87 20.79 -4.69
CA GLN A 108 -16.37 20.81 -3.32
C GLN A 108 -14.93 21.32 -3.34
N ALA A 109 -14.64 22.33 -2.55
CA ALA A 109 -13.29 22.80 -2.30
C ALA A 109 -13.09 22.79 -0.78
N ASP A 110 -12.04 22.14 -0.30
CA ASP A 110 -11.64 22.28 1.10
C ASP A 110 -11.28 23.75 1.39
N ASP A 111 -11.55 24.20 2.61
CA ASP A 111 -11.23 25.56 3.11
C ASP A 111 -9.71 25.84 3.14
#